data_AF-A0A2S7WAU8-F1
#
_entry.id   AF-A0A2S7WAU8-F1
#
_cell.length_a   1.000
_cell.length_b   1.000
_cell.length_c   1.000
_cell.angle_alpha   90.00
_cell.angle_beta   90.00
_cell.angle_gamma   90.00
#
_symmetry.space_group_name_H-M   'P 1'
#
loop_
_entity.id
_entity.type
_entity.pdbx_description
1 polymer ?
#
loop_
_entity_poly.entity_id
_entity_poly.type
_entity_poly.pdbx_seq_one_letter_code
_entity_poly.pdbx_strand_id
1 'polypeptide(L)'
;MKHEEQEIYAKRDNKQSRYDKRLILKIVQEVENGLPRKEATRIYDLGKNSISSWMREYGSNKYQETIKRRSYTKLEKRTIVSAIEQGRFNVKEAKIAYNIK
;
A
#
# COMPACT_ATOMS: atom_id res chain seq x y z
N MET A 1 7.81 -11.66 29.77
CA MET A 1 7.81 -10.27 29.25
C MET A 1 8.67 -10.29 27.99
N LYS A 2 8.09 -10.19 26.80
CA LYS A 2 8.88 -10.24 25.55
C LYS A 2 9.74 -8.98 25.51
N HIS A 3 11.05 -9.16 25.51
CA HIS A 3 12.01 -8.08 25.31
C HIS A 3 11.81 -7.55 23.90
N GLU A 4 11.21 -6.37 23.78
CA GLU A 4 11.26 -5.60 22.53
C GLU A 4 12.69 -5.10 22.40
N GLU A 5 13.51 -5.87 21.69
CA GLU A 5 14.79 -5.39 21.18
C GLU A 5 14.51 -4.10 20.41
N GLN A 6 14.91 -2.97 21.00
CA GLN A 6 14.90 -1.69 20.32
C GLN A 6 15.95 -1.77 19.21
N GLU A 7 15.56 -2.32 18.05
CA GLU A 7 16.34 -2.20 16.83
C GLU A 7 16.60 -0.71 16.62
N ILE A 8 17.85 -0.29 16.79
CA ILE A 8 18.26 1.10 16.64
C ILE A 8 18.20 1.42 15.14
N TYR A 9 17.04 1.86 14.66
CA TYR A 9 16.92 2.40 13.32
C TYR A 9 17.68 3.71 13.21
N ALA A 10 18.26 3.98 12.04
CA ALA A 10 18.96 5.23 11.80
C ALA A 10 18.05 6.42 12.16
N LYS A 11 18.50 7.25 13.12
CA LYS A 11 17.82 8.50 13.46
C LYS A 11 17.79 9.37 12.22
N ARG A 12 16.65 10.02 11.99
CA ARG A 12 16.47 10.95 10.88
C ARG A 12 17.30 12.20 11.13
N ASP A 13 18.14 12.59 10.16
CA ASP A 13 18.93 13.81 10.24
C ASP A 13 18.05 15.07 10.22
N ASN A 14 16.93 15.02 9.50
CA ASN A 14 15.94 16.10 9.46
C ASN A 14 14.52 15.59 9.15
N LYS A 15 13.49 16.43 9.31
CA LYS A 15 12.08 16.05 9.05
C LYS A 15 11.79 15.69 7.58
N GLN A 16 12.60 16.16 6.63
CA GLN A 16 12.47 15.89 5.19
C GLN A 16 13.25 14.65 4.74
N SER A 17 14.12 14.11 5.59
CA SER A 17 15.02 13.00 5.28
C SER A 17 14.22 11.72 5.10
N ARG A 18 14.75 10.81 4.28
CA ARG A 18 14.12 9.52 4.06
C ARG A 18 14.19 8.68 5.34
N TYR A 19 13.13 7.92 5.59
CA TYR A 19 13.14 6.92 6.65
C TYR A 19 14.01 5.74 6.21
N ASP A 20 14.61 5.06 7.19
CA ASP A 20 15.32 3.81 6.95
C ASP A 20 14.36 2.78 6.31
N LYS A 21 14.80 2.16 5.21
CA LYS A 21 14.02 1.15 4.50
C LYS A 21 13.68 -0.04 5.40
N ARG A 22 14.54 -0.39 6.36
CA ARG A 22 14.29 -1.46 7.33
C ARG A 22 13.09 -1.15 8.22
N LEU A 23 13.03 0.08 8.73
CA LEU A 23 11.92 0.58 9.53
C LEU A 23 10.61 0.57 8.73
N ILE A 24 10.65 1.02 7.47
CA ILE A 24 9.47 1.01 6.59
C ILE A 24 8.91 -0.41 6.45
N LEU A 25 9.76 -1.38 6.15
CA LEU A 25 9.33 -2.77 5.93
C LEU A 25 8.73 -3.39 7.20
N LYS A 26 9.32 -3.14 8.38
CA LYS A 26 8.76 -3.60 9.65
C LYS A 26 7.36 -3.03 9.91
N ILE A 27 7.20 -1.71 9.77
CA ILE A 27 5.91 -1.05 10.01
C ILE A 27 4.85 -1.58 9.03
N VAL A 28 5.22 -1.79 7.76
CA VAL A 28 4.30 -2.38 6.76
C VAL A 28 3.87 -3.78 7.21
N GLN A 29 4.80 -4.63 7.64
CA GLN A 29 4.49 -5.97 8.13
C GLN A 29 3.58 -5.95 9.38
N GLU A 30 3.83 -5.04 10.32
CA GLU A 30 2.97 -4.88 11.50
C GLU A 30 1.54 -4.44 11.14
N VAL A 31 1.41 -3.52 10.17
CA VAL A 31 0.11 -3.09 9.66
C VAL A 31 -0.62 -4.23 8.95
N GLU A 32 0.09 -5.08 8.21
CA GLU A 32 -0.49 -6.28 7.59
C GLU A 32 -0.92 -7.33 8.60
N ASN A 33 -0.19 -7.45 9.71
CA ASN A 33 -0.54 -8.32 10.84
C ASN A 33 -1.72 -7.78 11.68
N GLY A 34 -2.26 -6.61 11.33
CA GLY A 34 -3.48 -6.07 11.94
C GLY A 34 -3.28 -4.82 12.80
N LEU A 35 -2.06 -4.26 12.86
CA LEU A 35 -1.84 -2.99 13.56
C LEU A 35 -2.60 -1.85 12.86
N PRO A 36 -3.49 -1.11 13.56
CA PRO A 36 -4.18 0.01 12.96
C PRO A 36 -3.19 1.10 12.52
N ARG A 37 -3.38 1.64 11.31
CA ARG A 37 -2.51 2.71 10.76
C ARG A 37 -2.38 3.93 11.68
N LYS A 38 -3.46 4.28 12.40
CA LYS A 38 -3.45 5.38 13.38
C LYS A 38 -2.52 5.10 14.56
N GLU A 39 -2.56 3.88 15.09
CA GLU A 39 -1.69 3.45 16.19
C GLU A 39 -0.24 3.38 15.74
N ALA A 40 0.04 2.80 14.56
CA ALA A 40 1.38 2.80 13.96
C ALA A 40 1.94 4.22 13.80
N THR A 41 1.11 5.20 13.43
CA THR A 41 1.54 6.61 13.32
C THR A 41 1.94 7.19 14.67
N ARG A 42 1.23 6.82 15.74
CA ARG A 42 1.47 7.29 17.10
C ARG A 42 2.69 6.65 17.74
N ILE A 43 2.87 5.33 17.57
CA ILE A 43 3.99 4.57 18.16
C ILE A 43 5.33 5.02 17.56
N TYR A 44 5.36 5.19 16.23
CA TYR A 44 6.60 5.49 15.49
C TYR A 44 6.77 6.98 15.13
N ASP A 45 5.91 7.86 15.65
CA ASP A 45 5.89 9.31 15.37
C ASP A 45 6.03 9.62 13.87
N LEU A 46 5.17 9.02 13.07
CA LEU A 46 5.25 9.09 11.61
C LEU A 46 4.49 10.29 11.06
N GLY A 47 4.96 10.80 9.92
CA GLY A 47 4.18 11.76 9.14
C GLY A 47 2.83 11.17 8.70
N LYS A 48 1.78 12.00 8.71
CA LYS A 48 0.38 11.64 8.38
C LYS A 48 0.22 10.83 7.09
N ASN A 49 1.06 11.08 6.09
CA ASN A 49 0.98 10.42 4.77
C ASN A 49 2.00 9.29 4.57
N SER A 50 2.96 9.11 5.49
CA SER A 50 4.07 8.15 5.32
C SER A 50 3.55 6.72 5.17
N ILE A 51 2.71 6.27 6.11
CA ILE A 51 2.15 4.91 6.09
C ILE A 51 1.34 4.67 4.83
N SER A 52 0.53 5.64 4.39
CA SER A 52 -0.29 5.49 3.18
C SER A 52 0.55 5.30 1.93
N SER A 53 1.70 6.00 1.82
CA SER A 53 2.64 5.79 0.70
C SER A 53 3.34 4.44 0.81
N TRP A 54 3.76 4.05 2.02
CA TRP A 54 4.47 2.79 2.22
C TRP A 54 3.59 1.57 1.98
N MET A 55 2.33 1.58 2.43
CA MET A 55 1.40 0.49 2.14
C MET A 55 1.09 0.36 0.65
N ARG A 56 1.21 1.45 -0.13
CA ARG A 56 1.06 1.42 -1.59
C ARG A 56 2.29 0.85 -2.30
N GLU A 57 3.49 1.14 -1.77
CA GLU A 57 4.76 0.80 -2.42
C GLU A 57 5.33 -0.55 -1.97
N TYR A 58 5.17 -0.89 -0.69
CA TYR A 58 5.76 -2.06 -0.04
C TYR A 58 4.72 -3.05 0.49
N GLY A 59 3.44 -2.68 0.53
CA GLY A 59 2.38 -3.60 0.95
C GLY A 59 2.26 -4.79 0.00
N SER A 60 1.98 -5.97 0.55
CA SER A 60 1.76 -7.21 -0.18
C SER A 60 0.59 -7.11 -1.17
N ASN A 61 0.62 -7.95 -2.20
CA ASN A 61 -0.48 -8.03 -3.18
C ASN A 61 -1.81 -8.35 -2.49
N LYS A 62 -1.80 -9.24 -1.49
CA LYS A 62 -2.99 -9.56 -0.68
C LYS A 62 -3.54 -8.32 0.02
N TYR A 63 -2.66 -7.52 0.63
CA TYR A 63 -3.07 -6.25 1.21
C TYR A 63 -3.68 -5.33 0.15
N GLN A 64 -3.01 -5.14 -0.98
CA GLN A 64 -3.48 -4.25 -2.05
C GLN A 64 -4.83 -4.68 -2.65
N GLU A 65 -5.07 -5.98 -2.78
CA GLU A 65 -6.33 -6.55 -3.24
C GLU A 65 -7.48 -6.34 -2.24
N THR A 66 -7.17 -6.36 -0.94
CA THR A 66 -8.16 -6.09 0.12
C THR A 66 -8.46 -4.59 0.32
N ILE A 67 -7.67 -3.68 -0.26
CA ILE A 67 -7.95 -2.25 -0.21
C ILE A 67 -9.25 -1.93 -0.98
N LYS A 68 -10.08 -1.04 -0.42
CA LYS A 68 -11.36 -0.62 -1.03
C LYS A 68 -11.25 -0.14 -2.48
N ARG A 69 -10.10 0.38 -2.90
CA ARG A 69 -9.78 0.83 -4.27
C ARG A 69 -8.57 0.07 -4.80
N ARG A 70 -8.80 -0.86 -5.74
CA ARG A 70 -7.75 -1.53 -6.51
C ARG A 70 -7.04 -0.50 -7.40
N SER A 71 -5.72 -0.61 -7.49
CA SER A 71 -4.93 0.11 -8.51
C SER A 71 -4.68 -0.82 -9.69
N TYR A 72 -4.77 -0.27 -10.90
CA TYR A 72 -4.52 -1.00 -12.14
C TYR A 72 -3.20 -0.55 -12.74
N THR A 73 -2.40 -1.50 -13.20
CA THR A 73 -1.17 -1.25 -13.96
C THR A 73 -1.49 -0.60 -15.31
N LYS A 74 -0.48 0.02 -15.93
CA LYS A 74 -0.63 0.61 -17.28
C LYS A 74 -1.06 -0.43 -18.32
N LEU A 75 -0.52 -1.64 -18.22
CA LEU A 75 -0.85 -2.74 -19.12
C LEU A 75 -2.31 -3.18 -18.95
N GLU A 76 -2.77 -3.41 -17.72
CA GLU A 76 -4.17 -3.77 -17.45
C GLU A 76 -5.13 -2.71 -17.97
N LYS A 77 -4.86 -1.43 -17.72
CA LYS A 77 -5.67 -0.32 -18.24
C LYS A 77 -5.78 -0.36 -19.76
N ARG A 78 -4.64 -0.56 -20.45
CA ARG A 78 -4.62 -0.65 -21.92
C ARG A 78 -5.44 -1.83 -22.42
N THR A 79 -5.29 -3.00 -21.80
CA THR A 79 -6.05 -4.21 -22.17
C THR A 79 -7.55 -3.99 -22.00
N ILE A 80 -7.98 -3.39 -20.89
CA ILE A 80 -9.40 -3.09 -20.63
C ILE A 80 -9.95 -2.13 -21.70
N VAL A 81 -9.23 -1.04 -21.99
CA VAL A 81 -9.62 -0.06 -23.00
C VAL A 81 -9.71 -0.70 -24.38
N SER A 82 -8.69 -1.45 -24.80
CA SER A 82 -8.68 -2.11 -26.10
C SER A 82 -9.79 -3.16 -26.23
N ALA A 83 -10.17 -3.86 -25.15
CA ALA A 83 -11.28 -4.81 -25.18
C ALA A 83 -12.64 -4.09 -25.38
N ILE A 84 -12.81 -2.89 -24.82
CA ILE A 84 -13.99 -2.05 -25.03
C ILE A 84 -14.01 -1.50 -26.47
N GLU A 85 -12.88 -1.00 -26.97
CA GLU A 85 -12.75 -0.48 -28.34
C GLU A 85 -13.03 -1.56 -29.40
N GLN A 86 -12.62 -2.80 -29.13
CA GLN A 86 -12.88 -3.95 -30.00
C GLN A 86 -14.32 -4.51 -29.88
N GLY A 87 -15.16 -3.94 -29.02
CA GLY A 87 -16.54 -4.37 -28.81
C GLY A 87 -16.69 -5.71 -28.08
N ARG A 88 -15.61 -6.23 -27.45
CA ARG A 88 -15.68 -7.48 -26.66
C ARG A 88 -16.41 -7.29 -25.34
N PHE A 89 -16.40 -6.08 -24.81
CA PHE A 89 -17.14 -5.69 -23.62
C PHE A 89 -17.77 -4.31 -23.81
N ASN A 90 -18.96 -4.11 -23.27
CA ASN A 90 -19.44 -2.78 -22.94
C ASN A 90 -18.81 -2.28 -21.62
N VAL A 91 -18.92 -0.99 -21.31
CA VAL A 91 -18.32 -0.40 -20.10
C VAL A 91 -18.81 -1.07 -18.81
N LYS A 92 -20.07 -1.51 -18.74
CA LYS A 92 -20.63 -2.19 -17.56
C LYS A 92 -20.09 -3.62 -17.42
N GLU A 93 -19.98 -4.34 -18.53
CA GLU A 93 -19.40 -5.69 -18.57
C GLU A 93 -17.92 -5.67 -18.22
N ALA A 94 -17.17 -4.71 -18.74
CA ALA A 94 -15.77 -4.51 -18.37
C ALA A 94 -15.62 -4.21 -16.87
N LYS A 95 -16.54 -3.42 -16.28
CA LYS A 95 -16.54 -3.19 -14.83
C LYS A 95 -16.71 -4.47 -14.03
N ILE A 96 -17.64 -5.33 -14.44
CA ILE A 96 -17.89 -6.62 -13.77
C ILE A 96 -16.71 -7.58 -13.98
N ALA A 97 -16.28 -7.77 -15.22
CA ALA A 97 -15.24 -8.71 -15.61
C ALA A 97 -13.88 -8.40 -14.94
N TYR A 98 -13.54 -7.12 -14.81
CA TYR A 98 -12.27 -6.69 -14.22
C TYR A 98 -12.40 -6.25 -12.74
N ASN A 99 -13.58 -6.41 -12.13
CA ASN A 99 -13.87 -6.00 -10.75
C ASN A 99 -13.53 -4.52 -10.47
N ILE A 100 -13.88 -3.65 -11.42
CA ILE A 100 -13.70 -2.20 -11.32
C ILE A 100 -14.89 -1.64 -10.53
N LYS A 101 -14.62 -1.25 -9.28
CA LYS A 101 -15.60 -0.60 -8.39
C LYS A 101 -15.83 0.86 -8.79
#